data_AF-W9UU42-F1
#
_entry.id   AF-W9UU42-F1
#
_cell.length_a   1.000
_cell.length_b   1.000
_cell.length_c   1.000
_cell.angle_alpha   90.00
_cell.angle_beta   90.00
_cell.angle_gamma   90.00
#
_symmetry.space_group_name_H-M   'P 1'
#
loop_
_entity.id
_entity.type
_entity.pdbx_description
1 polymer ?
#
loop_
_entity_poly.entity_id
_entity_poly.type
_entity_poly.pdbx_seq_one_letter_code
_entity_poly.pdbx_strand_id
1 'polypeptide(L)' 'MSLTDVTQKPIVTTFFDEPTNTFSYVVKDPNSNACAIIDSVLDFDYASGRTDVRSADAIIEHIRHEA' A
#
# COMPACT_ATOMS: atom_id res chain seq x y z
N MET A 1 11.41 2.58 29.96
CA MET A 1 10.31 2.78 28.99
C MET A 1 10.72 3.95 28.12
N SER A 2 11.37 3.68 26.98
CA SER A 2 11.86 4.74 26.10
C SER A 2 10.67 5.37 25.41
N LEU A 3 10.55 6.69 25.49
CA LEU A 3 9.65 7.46 24.66
C LEU A 3 10.01 7.13 23.20
N THR A 4 8.99 6.77 22.42
CA THR A 4 9.09 6.48 20.99
C THR A 4 10.00 7.48 20.32
N ASP A 5 11.03 7.00 19.66
CA ASP A 5 11.94 7.83 18.87
C ASP A 5 11.14 8.44 17.71
N VAL A 6 10.66 9.67 17.90
CA VAL A 6 9.87 10.42 16.91
C VAL A 6 10.71 10.86 15.70
N THR A 7 12.01 10.53 15.68
CA THR A 7 12.90 10.80 14.56
C THR A 7 12.91 9.70 13.50
N GLN A 8 12.30 8.54 13.80
CA GLN A 8 12.12 7.45 12.84
C GLN A 8 11.12 7.85 11.75
N LYS A 9 11.64 8.04 10.52
CA LYS A 9 10.81 8.32 9.35
C LYS A 9 10.42 6.99 8.68
N PRO A 10 9.11 6.70 8.52
CA PRO A 10 8.70 5.52 7.76
C PRO A 10 9.07 5.67 6.29
N ILE A 11 9.32 4.54 5.64
CA ILE A 11 9.45 4.48 4.19
C ILE A 11 8.03 4.38 3.62
N VAL A 12 7.65 5.34 2.78
CA VAL A 12 6.28 5.44 2.23
C VAL A 12 6.34 5.29 0.71
N THR A 13 5.65 4.27 0.20
CA THR A 13 5.45 4.04 -1.22
C THR A 13 3.98 4.30 -1.57
N THR A 14 3.73 4.99 -2.68
CA THR A 14 2.39 5.39 -3.11
C THR A 14 2.00 4.65 -4.39
N PHE A 15 0.74 4.24 -4.48
CA PHE A 15 0.12 3.61 -5.64
C PHE A 15 -1.11 4.43 -6.03
N PHE A 16 -1.20 4.86 -7.28
CA PHE A 16 -2.32 5.66 -7.77
C PHE A 16 -3.22 4.80 -8.66
N ASP A 17 -4.49 4.71 -8.29
CA ASP A 17 -5.54 4.17 -9.14
C ASP A 17 -6.24 5.33 -9.86
N GLU A 18 -5.99 5.47 -11.15
CA GLU A 18 -6.62 6.49 -12.00
C GLU A 18 -8.15 6.34 -12.10
N PRO A 19 -8.73 5.13 -12.29
CA PRO A 19 -10.18 4.93 -12.32
C PRO A 19 -10.95 5.53 -11.14
N THR A 20 -10.45 5.35 -9.90
CA THR A 20 -11.11 5.87 -8.69
C THR A 20 -10.49 7.16 -8.16
N ASN A 21 -9.37 7.62 -8.74
CA ASN A 21 -8.52 8.68 -8.20
C ASN A 21 -8.07 8.42 -6.76
N THR A 22 -7.87 7.14 -6.41
CA THR A 22 -7.44 6.73 -5.07
C THR A 22 -5.92 6.66 -5.00
N PHE A 23 -5.37 7.11 -3.88
CA PHE A 23 -3.98 6.85 -3.53
C PHE A 23 -3.93 5.80 -2.42
N SER A 24 -3.43 4.62 -2.74
CA SER A 24 -3.07 3.61 -1.74
C SER A 24 -1.62 3.78 -1.31
N TYR A 25 -1.28 3.34 -0.10
CA TYR A 25 0.07 3.47 0.45
C TYR A 25 0.57 2.18 1.06
N VAL A 26 1.86 1.92 0.92
CA VAL A 26 2.62 1.01 1.77
C VAL A 26 3.51 1.85 2.68
N VAL A 27 3.33 1.69 3.98
CA VAL A 27 4.11 2.36 5.03
C VAL A 27 4.94 1.31 5.75
N LYS A 28 6.26 1.34 5.57
CA LYS A 28 7.21 0.36 6.12
C LYS A 28 8.05 0.97 7.23
N ASP A 29 8.26 0.20 8.29
CA ASP A 29 9.28 0.49 9.31
C ASP A 29 10.68 0.33 8.68
N PRO A 30 11.53 1.36 8.68
CA PRO A 30 12.88 1.26 8.11
C PRO A 30 13.77 0.23 8.83
N ASN A 31 13.47 -0.08 10.09
CA ASN A 31 14.32 -0.94 10.92
C ASN A 31 13.83 -2.39 11.00
N SER A 32 12.71 -2.73 10.38
CA SER A 32 12.17 -4.08 10.40
C SER A 32 11.43 -4.42 9.10
N ASN A 33 10.84 -5.62 9.06
CA ASN A 33 10.00 -6.07 7.95
C ASN A 33 8.51 -5.75 8.19
N ALA A 34 8.18 -5.02 9.27
CA ALA A 34 6.82 -4.59 9.51
C ALA A 34 6.41 -3.52 8.50
N CYS A 35 5.24 -3.68 7.91
CA CYS A 35 4.61 -2.67 7.07
C CYS A 35 3.09 -2.67 7.24
N ALA A 36 2.45 -1.58 6.82
CA ALA A 36 1.01 -1.41 6.75
C ALA A 36 0.60 -1.00 5.34
N ILE A 37 -0.53 -1.53 4.87
CA ILE A 37 -1.19 -1.11 3.64
C ILE A 37 -2.36 -0.20 4.04
N ILE A 38 -2.45 0.96 3.40
CA ILE A 38 -3.50 1.96 3.67
C ILE A 38 -4.31 2.17 2.39
N ASP A 39 -5.63 2.13 2.55
CA ASP A 39 -6.63 2.42 1.51
C ASP A 39 -6.45 1.59 0.22
N SER A 40 -6.35 0.26 0.38
CA SER A 40 -6.20 -0.66 -0.76
C SER A 40 -7.45 -0.70 -1.63
N VAL A 41 -7.26 -0.73 -2.96
CA VAL A 41 -8.33 -0.79 -3.94
C VAL A 41 -8.61 -2.23 -4.38
N LEU A 42 -9.91 -2.59 -4.40
CA LEU A 42 -10.42 -3.70 -5.20
C LEU A 42 -10.99 -3.11 -6.49
N ASP A 43 -10.37 -3.45 -7.63
CA ASP A 43 -10.76 -2.88 -8.91
C ASP A 43 -12.17 -3.34 -9.29
N PHE A 44 -12.98 -2.46 -9.87
CA PHE A 44 -14.35 -2.75 -10.24
C PHE A 44 -14.73 -2.14 -11.57
N ASP A 45 -15.22 -2.97 -12.49
CA ASP A 45 -15.85 -2.52 -13.74
C ASP A 45 -17.36 -2.35 -13.53
N TYR A 46 -17.83 -1.11 -13.50
CA TYR A 46 -19.24 -0.77 -13.33
C TYR A 46 -20.15 -1.30 -14.44
N ALA A 47 -19.65 -1.47 -15.67
CA ALA A 47 -20.48 -1.93 -16.78
C ALA A 47 -20.79 -3.43 -16.70
N SER A 48 -19.81 -4.23 -16.29
CA SER A 48 -19.94 -5.70 -16.21
C SER A 48 -20.17 -6.22 -14.79
N GLY A 49 -20.00 -5.39 -13.76
CA GLY A 49 -20.08 -5.81 -12.36
C GLY A 49 -18.92 -6.71 -11.92
N ARG A 50 -17.83 -6.73 -12.69
CA ARG A 50 -16.67 -7.61 -12.42
C ARG A 50 -15.68 -6.91 -11.50
N THR A 51 -15.16 -7.69 -10.56
CA THR A 51 -14.01 -7.30 -9.74
C THR A 51 -12.71 -7.77 -10.38
N ASP A 52 -11.64 -7.04 -10.11
CA ASP A 52 -10.27 -7.40 -10.47
C ASP A 52 -9.33 -7.02 -9.31
N VAL A 53 -8.12 -7.58 -9.28
CA VAL A 53 -7.16 -7.46 -8.17
C VAL A 53 -5.83 -6.86 -8.61
N ARG A 54 -5.75 -6.27 -9.81
CA ARG A 54 -4.53 -5.69 -10.38
C ARG A 54 -3.90 -4.64 -9.44
N SER A 55 -4.71 -3.77 -8.85
CA SER A 55 -4.23 -2.76 -7.89
C SER A 55 -3.64 -3.38 -6.63
N ALA A 56 -4.27 -4.42 -6.09
CA ALA A 56 -3.77 -5.14 -4.92
C ALA A 56 -2.51 -5.96 -5.24
N ASP A 57 -2.44 -6.58 -6.42
CA ASP A 57 -1.28 -7.36 -6.87
C ASP A 57 -0.04 -6.48 -7.00
N ALA A 58 -0.16 -5.24 -7.49
CA ALA A 58 0.95 -4.28 -7.56
C ALA A 58 1.53 -3.97 -6.17
N ILE A 59 0.67 -3.83 -5.15
CA ILE A 59 1.09 -3.62 -3.76
C ILE A 59 1.80 -4.88 -3.22
N ILE A 60 1.26 -6.07 -3.48
CA ILE A 60 1.86 -7.34 -3.05
C ILE A 60 3.23 -7.56 -3.69
N GLU A 61 3.36 -7.29 -4.99
CA GLU A 61 4.63 -7.39 -5.71
C GLU A 61 5.68 -6.46 -5.11
N HIS A 62 5.33 -5.19 -4.84
CA HIS A 62 6.22 -4.27 -4.14
C HIS A 62 6.69 -4.80 -2.79
N ILE A 63 5.76 -5.28 -1.95
CA ILE A 63 6.10 -5.83 -0.62
C ILE A 63 7.04 -7.03 -0.74
N ARG A 64 6.83 -7.91 -1.72
CA ARG A 64 7.70 -9.08 -1.94
C ARG A 64 9.10 -8.70 -2.41
N HIS A 65 9.25 -7.61 -3.14
CA HIS A 65 10.56 -7.12 -3.60
C HIS A 65 11.37 -6.41 -2.50
N GLU A 66 10.69 -5.77 -1.55
CA GLU A 66 11.32 -5.02 -0.45
C GLU A 66 11.56 -5.85 0.83
N ALA A 67 11.18 -7.15 0.81
CA ALA A 67 11.25 -8.07 1.95
C ALA A 67 12.64 -8.68 2.19
#